data_AF-A0A351Q7Q7-F1
#
_entry.id   AF-A0A351Q7Q7-F1
#
_cell.length_a   1.000
_cell.length_b   1.000
_cell.length_c   1.000
_cell.angle_alpha   90.00
_cell.angle_beta   90.00
_cell.angle_gamma   90.00
#
_symmetry.space_group_name_H-M   'P 1'
#
loop_
_entity.id
_entity.type
_entity.pdbx_description
1 polymer ?
#
loop_
_entity_poly.entity_id
_entity_poly.type
_entity_poly.pdbx_seq_one_letter_code
_entity_poly.pdbx_strand_id
1 'polypeptide(L)'
;MADPICRWRNATPETVCEIVEELPKSEMPEDEFRDSMAKSKFGSEFFRTPYQFACQLALYFIDDDKIYHPRFRNNISIEEADKYLHHWFSLYYVPNPYTKKGFKEIERPLFFEQTLMEKLKLKSESSNFQDLLKQTFKDEIGEIDILRNLINKYSTFLKVENDIISLTEKGKSKMEINVDRDDKKSFFKSFDEKTDSSASPYTNPRQIIFYGVPGCGK
;
A
#
# COMPACT_ATOMS: atom_id res chain seq x y z
N MET A 1 14.23 14.91 -0.65
CA MET A 1 13.03 14.44 -1.36
C MET A 1 12.82 12.97 -1.04
N ALA A 2 11.64 12.66 -0.53
CA ALA A 2 11.14 11.33 -0.27
C ALA A 2 10.17 10.95 -1.40
N ASP A 3 10.33 9.78 -1.97
CA ASP A 3 9.51 9.30 -3.08
C ASP A 3 8.59 8.19 -2.56
N PRO A 4 7.29 8.46 -2.34
CA PRO A 4 6.34 7.44 -1.89
C PRO A 4 6.26 6.27 -2.87
N ILE A 5 6.42 6.54 -4.17
CA ILE A 5 6.41 5.58 -5.26
C ILE A 5 7.52 5.96 -6.25
N CYS A 6 8.13 4.98 -6.92
CA CYS A 6 9.23 5.23 -7.83
C CYS A 6 8.77 5.82 -9.17
N ARG A 7 9.63 6.63 -9.79
CA ARG A 7 9.40 7.18 -11.12
C ARG A 7 9.63 6.14 -12.21
N TRP A 8 8.54 5.61 -12.79
CA TRP A 8 8.62 4.79 -14.01
C TRP A 8 7.42 5.00 -14.93
N ARG A 9 6.27 4.46 -14.56
CA ARG A 9 4.99 4.59 -15.26
C ARG A 9 3.89 4.87 -14.25
N ASN A 10 2.73 5.32 -14.72
CA ASN A 10 1.54 5.35 -13.87
C ASN A 10 1.11 3.92 -13.56
N ALA A 11 0.65 3.66 -12.34
CA ALA A 11 -0.01 2.40 -12.04
C ALA A 11 -1.36 2.41 -12.74
N THR A 12 -1.45 1.72 -13.87
CA THR A 12 -2.71 1.50 -14.60
C THR A 12 -2.95 0.01 -14.71
N PRO A 13 -4.21 -0.44 -14.90
CA PRO A 13 -4.51 -1.86 -15.07
C PRO A 13 -3.69 -2.48 -16.20
N GLU A 14 -3.51 -1.77 -17.32
CA GLU A 14 -2.71 -2.22 -18.47
C GLU A 14 -1.24 -2.42 -18.08
N THR A 15 -0.67 -1.49 -17.31
CA THR A 15 0.70 -1.59 -16.83
C THR A 15 0.87 -2.78 -15.88
N VAL A 16 -0.11 -3.02 -15.00
CA VAL A 16 -0.08 -4.17 -14.10
C VAL A 16 -0.18 -5.48 -14.89
N CYS A 17 -1.15 -5.61 -15.81
CA CYS A 17 -1.28 -6.78 -16.67
C CYS A 17 0.00 -7.04 -17.46
N GLU A 18 0.60 -6.00 -18.05
CA GLU A 18 1.85 -6.10 -18.81
C GLU A 18 3.01 -6.65 -17.96
N ILE A 19 3.16 -6.21 -16.70
CA ILE A 19 4.20 -6.73 -15.79
C ILE A 19 3.86 -8.16 -15.38
N VAL A 20 2.61 -8.39 -14.94
CA VAL A 20 2.16 -9.69 -14.44
C VAL A 20 2.32 -10.74 -15.51
N GLU A 21 2.04 -10.44 -16.77
CA GLU A 21 2.23 -11.35 -17.91
C GLU A 21 3.65 -11.91 -17.98
N GLU A 22 4.68 -11.07 -17.78
CA GLU A 22 6.09 -11.46 -17.88
C GLU A 22 6.64 -12.11 -16.61
N LEU A 23 6.09 -11.75 -15.44
CA LEU A 23 6.55 -12.28 -14.16
C LEU A 23 6.34 -13.81 -14.10
N PRO A 24 7.31 -14.60 -13.60
CA PRO A 24 7.08 -16.02 -13.40
C PRO A 24 5.92 -16.30 -12.46
N LYS A 25 5.17 -17.36 -12.73
CA LYS A 25 3.89 -17.68 -12.08
C LYS A 25 4.02 -18.67 -10.90
N SER A 26 5.22 -19.19 -10.69
CA SER A 26 5.57 -20.08 -9.59
C SER A 26 6.71 -19.52 -8.77
N GLU A 27 6.82 -19.97 -7.53
CA GLU A 27 7.98 -19.70 -6.70
C GLU A 27 9.22 -20.34 -7.31
N MET A 28 10.35 -19.65 -7.21
CA MET A 28 11.64 -20.13 -7.73
C MET A 28 12.81 -19.41 -7.05
N PRO A 29 14.03 -19.96 -7.11
CA PRO A 29 15.23 -19.25 -6.67
C PRO A 29 15.42 -17.91 -7.41
N GLU A 30 16.00 -16.91 -6.73
CA GLU A 30 16.27 -15.58 -7.28
C GLU A 30 17.08 -15.63 -8.59
N ASP A 31 18.08 -16.52 -8.67
CA ASP A 31 18.91 -16.65 -9.87
C ASP A 31 18.09 -17.14 -11.08
N GLU A 32 17.20 -18.12 -10.88
CA GLU A 32 16.27 -18.58 -11.92
C GLU A 32 15.28 -17.50 -12.34
N PHE A 33 14.78 -16.73 -11.36
CA PHE A 33 13.93 -15.57 -11.63
C PHE A 33 14.65 -14.54 -12.51
N ARG A 34 15.91 -14.23 -12.20
CA ARG A 34 16.74 -13.31 -12.99
C ARG A 34 16.94 -13.80 -14.42
N ASP A 35 17.24 -15.09 -14.58
CA ASP A 35 17.39 -15.72 -15.89
C ASP A 35 16.09 -15.73 -16.70
N SER A 36 14.94 -15.94 -16.04
CA SER A 36 13.63 -15.85 -16.67
C SER A 36 13.32 -14.43 -17.14
N MET A 37 13.56 -13.44 -16.28
CA MET A 37 13.32 -12.03 -16.63
C MET A 37 14.26 -11.52 -17.72
N ALA A 38 15.50 -12.01 -17.79
CA ALA A 38 16.42 -11.69 -18.88
C ALA A 38 15.90 -12.11 -20.27
N LYS A 39 14.99 -13.10 -20.33
CA LYS A 39 14.35 -13.59 -21.56
C LYS A 39 12.97 -12.96 -21.82
N SER A 40 12.45 -12.16 -20.88
CA SER A 40 11.17 -11.46 -20.97
C SER A 40 11.24 -10.27 -21.93
N LYS A 41 10.09 -9.65 -22.24
CA LYS A 41 10.07 -8.40 -23.04
C LYS A 41 10.82 -7.24 -22.38
N PHE A 42 11.01 -7.28 -21.06
CA PHE A 42 11.77 -6.27 -20.32
C PHE A 42 13.28 -6.53 -20.35
N GLY A 43 13.70 -7.76 -20.68
CA GLY A 43 15.09 -8.19 -20.67
C GLY A 43 15.83 -7.87 -19.36
N SER A 44 17.14 -7.60 -19.46
CA SER A 44 17.98 -7.22 -18.32
C SER A 44 17.62 -5.85 -17.72
N GLU A 45 16.87 -5.01 -18.44
CA GLU A 45 16.46 -3.67 -17.99
C GLU A 45 15.38 -3.73 -16.90
N PHE A 46 14.70 -4.87 -16.74
CA PHE A 46 13.73 -5.07 -15.66
C PHE A 46 14.31 -4.70 -14.28
N PHE A 47 15.55 -5.12 -14.00
CA PHE A 47 16.20 -4.92 -12.71
C PHE A 47 16.79 -3.52 -12.48
N ARG A 48 16.52 -2.55 -13.36
CA ARG A 48 16.91 -1.15 -13.15
C ARG A 48 15.84 -0.35 -12.43
N THR A 49 14.67 -0.20 -13.06
CA THR A 49 13.56 0.63 -12.54
C THR A 49 12.24 -0.15 -12.49
N PRO A 50 11.88 -0.97 -13.51
CA PRO A 50 10.62 -1.74 -13.49
C PRO A 50 10.46 -2.65 -12.26
N TYR A 51 11.55 -3.26 -11.79
CA TYR A 51 11.51 -4.14 -10.62
C TYR A 51 11.06 -3.40 -9.36
N GLN A 52 11.51 -2.15 -9.16
CA GLN A 52 11.16 -1.37 -7.98
C GLN A 52 9.68 -1.02 -8.00
N PHE A 53 9.15 -0.67 -9.18
CA PHE A 53 7.74 -0.41 -9.36
C PHE A 53 6.89 -1.65 -9.10
N ALA A 54 7.28 -2.80 -9.66
CA ALA A 54 6.60 -4.07 -9.44
C ALA A 54 6.61 -4.49 -7.96
N CYS A 55 7.72 -4.27 -7.25
CA CYS A 55 7.83 -4.49 -5.81
C CYS A 55 6.93 -3.55 -4.99
N GLN A 56 6.89 -2.25 -5.32
CA GLN A 56 6.01 -1.27 -4.64
C GLN A 56 4.53 -1.54 -4.89
N LEU A 57 4.19 -2.08 -6.06
CA LEU A 57 2.87 -2.62 -6.38
C LEU A 57 2.62 -4.00 -5.76
N ALA A 58 3.56 -4.56 -4.99
CA ALA A 58 3.47 -5.89 -4.38
C ALA A 58 3.13 -7.02 -5.36
N LEU A 59 3.60 -6.93 -6.61
CA LEU A 59 3.39 -7.95 -7.64
C LEU A 59 4.27 -9.18 -7.44
N TYR A 60 5.37 -9.03 -6.71
CA TYR A 60 6.19 -10.10 -6.19
C TYR A 60 7.03 -9.57 -5.02
N PHE A 61 7.68 -10.48 -4.29
CA PHE A 61 8.81 -10.15 -3.43
C PHE A 61 9.86 -11.26 -3.48
N ILE A 62 11.07 -10.94 -3.01
CA ILE A 62 12.13 -11.91 -2.77
C ILE A 62 12.38 -11.93 -1.28
N ASP A 63 12.32 -13.12 -0.67
CA ASP A 63 12.54 -13.30 0.76
C ASP A 63 14.04 -13.39 1.12
N ASP A 64 14.33 -13.57 2.42
CA ASP A 64 15.70 -13.62 2.91
C ASP A 64 16.44 -14.91 2.50
N ASP A 65 15.69 -15.96 2.15
CA ASP A 65 16.21 -17.23 1.60
C ASP A 65 16.44 -17.14 0.07
N LYS A 66 16.29 -15.93 -0.51
CA LYS A 66 16.43 -15.64 -1.94
C LYS A 66 15.44 -16.41 -2.80
N ILE A 67 14.23 -16.61 -2.30
CA ILE A 67 13.13 -17.20 -3.04
C ILE A 67 12.24 -16.08 -3.58
N TYR A 68 11.99 -16.11 -4.88
CA TYR A 68 11.00 -15.28 -5.55
C TYR A 68 9.60 -15.81 -5.27
N HIS A 69 8.68 -14.91 -4.88
CA HIS A 69 7.28 -15.21 -4.63
C HIS A 69 6.37 -14.32 -5.49
N PRO A 70 5.64 -14.90 -6.47
CA PRO A 70 4.71 -14.13 -7.28
C PRO A 70 3.40 -13.84 -6.55
N ARG A 71 2.82 -12.66 -6.79
CA ARG A 71 1.45 -12.31 -6.37
C ARG A 71 0.41 -13.13 -7.09
N PHE A 72 0.57 -13.26 -8.40
CA PHE A 72 -0.39 -13.91 -9.29
C PHE A 72 0.21 -15.17 -9.89
N ARG A 73 -0.53 -16.28 -9.77
CA ARG A 73 -0.15 -17.58 -10.36
C ARG A 73 -0.66 -17.79 -11.78
N ASN A 74 -1.40 -16.81 -12.30
CA ASN A 74 -1.90 -16.77 -13.68
C ASN A 74 -1.80 -15.33 -14.20
N ASN A 75 -1.97 -15.15 -15.50
CA ASN A 75 -2.24 -13.82 -16.03
C ASN A 75 -3.59 -13.33 -15.52
N ILE A 76 -3.72 -12.00 -15.37
CA ILE A 76 -4.95 -11.37 -14.87
C ILE A 76 -5.58 -10.49 -15.95
N SER A 77 -6.89 -10.32 -15.88
CA SER A 77 -7.63 -9.40 -16.73
C SER A 77 -7.44 -7.94 -16.29
N ILE A 78 -7.82 -7.01 -17.17
CA ILE A 78 -7.81 -5.57 -16.86
C ILE A 78 -8.72 -5.25 -15.66
N GLU A 79 -9.87 -5.91 -15.56
CA GLU A 79 -10.81 -5.73 -14.45
C GLU A 79 -10.26 -6.28 -13.13
N GLU A 80 -9.53 -7.40 -13.16
CA GLU A 80 -8.84 -7.94 -11.98
C GLU A 80 -7.71 -7.01 -11.53
N ALA A 81 -6.93 -6.49 -12.48
CA ALA A 81 -5.87 -5.52 -12.20
C ALA A 81 -6.43 -4.20 -11.64
N ASP A 82 -7.57 -3.73 -12.14
CA ASP A 82 -8.22 -2.52 -11.63
C ASP A 82 -8.71 -2.68 -10.18
N LYS A 83 -9.41 -3.79 -9.89
CA LYS A 83 -9.80 -4.14 -8.52
C LYS A 83 -8.60 -4.24 -7.59
N TYR A 84 -7.52 -4.87 -8.05
CA TYR A 84 -6.29 -4.98 -7.30
C TYR A 84 -5.70 -3.60 -6.97
N LEU A 85 -5.66 -2.67 -7.93
CA LEU A 85 -5.11 -1.33 -7.71
C LEU A 85 -5.93 -0.50 -6.71
N HIS A 86 -7.27 -0.61 -6.74
CA HIS A 86 -8.12 0.00 -5.71
C HIS A 86 -7.82 -0.56 -4.31
N HIS A 87 -7.73 -1.89 -4.20
CA HIS A 87 -7.39 -2.54 -2.93
C HIS A 87 -6.00 -2.14 -2.44
N TRP A 88 -4.99 -2.24 -3.33
CA TRP A 88 -3.61 -1.87 -3.06
C TRP A 88 -3.49 -0.42 -2.59
N PHE A 89 -4.11 0.54 -3.27
CA PHE A 89 -4.00 1.95 -2.90
C PHE A 89 -4.58 2.23 -1.51
N SER A 90 -5.70 1.58 -1.16
CA SER A 90 -6.36 1.74 0.14
C SER A 90 -5.52 1.27 1.34
N LEU A 91 -4.59 0.34 1.09
CA LEU A 91 -3.68 -0.24 2.08
C LEU A 91 -2.23 0.21 1.89
N TYR A 92 -1.96 1.06 0.88
CA TYR A 92 -0.60 1.49 0.60
C TYR A 92 -0.08 2.36 1.74
N TYR A 93 1.11 2.04 2.23
CA TYR A 93 1.73 2.76 3.32
C TYR A 93 3.13 3.26 2.96
N VAL A 94 3.52 4.34 3.64
CA VAL A 94 4.86 4.93 3.54
C VAL A 94 5.42 5.25 4.93
N PRO A 95 6.73 5.08 5.14
CA PRO A 95 7.66 4.36 4.27
C PRO A 95 7.32 2.86 4.19
N ASN A 96 7.68 2.22 3.09
CA ASN A 96 7.63 0.78 2.87
C ASN A 96 9.03 0.22 2.51
N PRO A 97 9.20 -1.11 2.42
CA PRO A 97 10.51 -1.74 2.24
C PRO A 97 11.26 -1.33 0.97
N TYR A 98 10.56 -0.72 0.01
CA TYR A 98 11.09 -0.28 -1.26
C TYR A 98 11.26 1.24 -1.36
N THR A 99 10.93 1.98 -0.30
CA THR A 99 11.22 3.43 -0.14
C THR A 99 12.59 3.64 0.51
N LYS A 100 13.64 3.64 -0.31
CA LYS A 100 15.04 3.70 0.17
C LYS A 100 15.47 5.06 0.74
N LYS A 101 14.78 6.14 0.40
CA LYS A 101 15.17 7.52 0.74
C LYS A 101 13.99 8.31 1.29
N GLY A 102 14.29 9.18 2.25
CA GLY A 102 13.31 10.08 2.87
C GLY A 102 12.52 9.45 4.02
N PHE A 103 11.49 10.16 4.49
CA PHE A 103 10.64 9.75 5.62
C PHE A 103 11.41 9.48 6.92
N LYS A 104 12.49 10.23 7.16
CA LYS A 104 13.36 10.04 8.34
C LYS A 104 12.67 10.40 9.65
N GLU A 105 11.71 11.31 9.60
CA GLU A 105 10.94 11.78 10.77
C GLU A 105 9.62 11.02 10.98
N ILE A 106 9.42 9.93 10.24
CA ILE A 106 8.28 9.02 10.34
C ILE A 106 8.74 7.77 11.09
N GLU A 107 8.39 7.69 12.37
CA GLU A 107 8.80 6.60 13.26
C GLU A 107 8.16 5.25 12.91
N ARG A 108 6.91 5.29 12.41
CA ARG A 108 6.14 4.11 11.99
C ARG A 108 5.48 4.36 10.65
N PRO A 109 5.34 3.33 9.79
CA PRO A 109 4.59 3.44 8.55
C PRO A 109 3.20 4.05 8.73
N LEU A 110 2.77 4.84 7.75
CA LEU A 110 1.50 5.52 7.70
C LEU A 110 0.77 5.14 6.42
N PHE A 111 -0.51 4.74 6.51
CA PHE A 111 -1.35 4.51 5.34
C PHE A 111 -1.51 5.83 4.59
N PHE A 112 -1.12 5.85 3.32
CA PHE A 112 -0.97 7.07 2.54
C PHE A 112 -2.29 7.83 2.42
N GLU A 113 -3.33 7.18 1.87
CA GLU A 113 -4.66 7.78 1.67
C GLU A 113 -5.29 8.18 3.01
N GLN A 114 -5.30 7.27 3.97
CA GLN A 114 -5.99 7.49 5.25
C GLN A 114 -5.37 8.64 6.05
N THR A 115 -4.04 8.73 6.08
CA THR A 115 -3.35 9.79 6.82
C THR A 115 -3.64 11.16 6.22
N LEU A 116 -3.66 11.28 4.89
CA LEU A 116 -4.03 12.53 4.22
C LEU A 116 -5.48 12.92 4.49
N MET A 117 -6.39 11.96 4.43
CA MET A 117 -7.81 12.17 4.73
C MET A 117 -8.02 12.68 6.17
N GLU A 118 -7.36 12.10 7.15
CA GLU A 118 -7.46 12.56 8.55
C GLU A 118 -6.84 13.94 8.76
N LYS A 119 -5.71 14.24 8.12
CA LYS A 119 -5.10 15.57 8.18
C LYS A 119 -5.99 16.64 7.58
N LEU A 120 -6.71 16.34 6.48
CA LEU A 120 -7.69 17.24 5.90
C LEU A 120 -8.89 17.47 6.83
N LYS A 121 -9.46 16.40 7.41
CA LYS A 121 -10.56 16.52 8.38
C LYS A 121 -10.24 17.41 9.57
N LEU A 122 -8.96 17.46 10.00
CA LEU A 122 -8.53 18.28 11.13
C LEU A 122 -8.27 19.74 10.79
N LYS A 123 -7.87 20.07 9.55
CA LYS A 123 -7.43 21.42 9.18
C LYS A 123 -8.51 22.21 8.43
N SER A 124 -8.96 21.64 7.32
CA SER A 124 -9.84 22.24 6.35
C SER A 124 -10.16 21.13 5.34
N GLU A 125 -11.44 20.94 4.99
CA GLU A 125 -11.87 19.87 4.06
C GLU A 125 -11.22 19.96 2.67
N SER A 126 -10.41 20.99 2.41
CA SER A 126 -9.46 21.12 1.31
C SER A 126 -8.14 21.80 1.72
N SER A 127 -7.04 21.54 1.00
CA SER A 127 -5.73 22.18 1.21
C SER A 127 -4.88 22.15 -0.07
N ASN A 128 -3.79 22.93 -0.13
CA ASN A 128 -2.80 22.76 -1.18
C ASN A 128 -2.17 21.35 -1.06
N PHE A 129 -2.07 20.64 -2.18
CA PHE A 129 -1.67 19.24 -2.21
C PHE A 129 -0.22 19.04 -1.75
N GLN A 130 0.71 19.86 -2.26
CA GLN A 130 2.13 19.75 -1.90
C GLN A 130 2.38 20.14 -0.45
N ASP A 131 1.72 21.19 0.04
CA ASP A 131 1.81 21.61 1.42
C ASP A 131 1.27 20.54 2.38
N LEU A 132 0.14 19.92 2.05
CA LEU A 132 -0.41 18.84 2.85
C LEU A 132 0.53 17.64 2.91
N LEU A 133 1.09 17.23 1.77
CA LEU A 133 2.06 16.14 1.70
C LEU A 133 3.29 16.44 2.58
N LYS A 134 3.88 17.63 2.43
CA LYS A 134 5.04 18.08 3.20
C LYS A 134 4.77 18.10 4.70
N GLN A 135 3.62 18.62 5.11
CA GLN A 135 3.23 18.69 6.52
C GLN A 135 2.88 17.32 7.12
N THR A 136 2.36 16.41 6.29
CA THR A 136 1.94 15.08 6.73
C THR A 136 3.13 14.14 6.91
N PHE A 137 4.02 14.12 5.93
CA PHE A 137 5.16 13.19 5.88
C PHE A 137 6.48 13.80 6.34
N LYS A 138 6.48 15.09 6.70
CA LYS A 138 7.63 15.84 7.24
C LYS A 138 8.88 15.76 6.33
N ASP A 139 8.68 15.71 5.03
CA ASP A 139 9.73 15.66 4.02
C ASP A 139 9.24 16.35 2.75
N GLU A 140 10.16 16.70 1.86
CA GLU A 140 9.79 17.14 0.52
C GLU A 140 9.38 15.91 -0.30
N ILE A 141 8.15 15.90 -0.82
CA ILE A 141 7.61 14.72 -1.51
C ILE A 141 7.81 14.84 -3.01
N GLY A 142 8.41 13.81 -3.61
CA GLY A 142 8.60 13.68 -5.05
C GLY A 142 7.43 13.00 -5.75
N GLU A 143 7.54 12.86 -7.08
CA GLU A 143 6.58 12.12 -7.92
C GLU A 143 5.12 12.60 -7.79
N ILE A 144 4.93 13.91 -7.57
CA ILE A 144 3.64 14.55 -7.33
C ILE A 144 2.62 14.27 -8.45
N ASP A 145 3.07 14.21 -9.70
CA ASP A 145 2.23 13.88 -10.85
C ASP A 145 1.69 12.45 -10.79
N ILE A 146 2.52 11.48 -10.40
CA ILE A 146 2.12 10.07 -10.23
C ILE A 146 1.15 9.95 -9.05
N LEU A 147 1.46 10.61 -7.92
CA LEU A 147 0.59 10.61 -6.74
C LEU A 147 -0.78 11.20 -7.03
N ARG A 148 -0.82 12.30 -7.80
CA ARG A 148 -2.07 12.91 -8.25
C ARG A 148 -2.91 11.94 -9.08
N ASN A 149 -2.26 11.22 -10.01
CA ASN A 149 -2.94 10.24 -10.84
C ASN A 149 -3.45 9.05 -10.02
N LEU A 150 -2.66 8.56 -9.06
CA LEU A 150 -3.06 7.49 -8.15
C LEU A 150 -4.28 7.89 -7.32
N ILE A 151 -4.23 9.08 -6.70
CA ILE A 151 -5.35 9.58 -5.90
C ILE A 151 -6.60 9.69 -6.77
N ASN A 152 -6.52 10.40 -7.89
CA ASN A 152 -7.70 10.66 -8.71
C ASN A 152 -8.30 9.40 -9.37
N LYS A 153 -7.53 8.31 -9.49
CA LYS A 153 -8.01 7.04 -10.03
C LYS A 153 -8.52 6.09 -8.96
N TYR A 154 -7.77 5.92 -7.87
CA TYR A 154 -7.96 4.79 -6.96
C TYR A 154 -8.45 5.19 -5.56
N SER A 155 -8.31 6.46 -5.19
CA SER A 155 -8.78 6.96 -3.91
C SER A 155 -10.30 6.90 -3.81
N THR A 156 -10.80 6.49 -2.65
CA THR A 156 -12.23 6.57 -2.32
C THR A 156 -12.57 7.90 -1.66
N PHE A 157 -11.60 8.52 -0.97
CA PHE A 157 -11.88 9.66 -0.08
C PHE A 157 -11.30 10.99 -0.53
N LEU A 158 -10.38 10.98 -1.49
CA LEU A 158 -9.56 12.14 -1.87
C LEU A 158 -9.67 12.42 -3.36
N LYS A 159 -9.70 13.70 -3.70
CA LYS A 159 -9.57 14.20 -5.07
C LYS A 159 -8.57 15.33 -5.11
N VAL A 160 -7.79 15.42 -6.18
CA VAL A 160 -6.81 16.49 -6.43
C VAL A 160 -7.13 17.21 -7.73
N GLU A 161 -7.49 18.48 -7.66
CA GLU A 161 -7.76 19.35 -8.80
C GLU A 161 -7.07 20.70 -8.62
N ASN A 162 -6.40 21.19 -9.66
CA ASN A 162 -5.69 22.48 -9.62
C ASN A 162 -4.77 22.64 -8.40
N ASP A 163 -4.06 21.57 -8.04
CA ASP A 163 -3.16 21.48 -6.88
C ASP A 163 -3.85 21.63 -5.51
N ILE A 164 -5.18 21.51 -5.47
CA ILE A 164 -5.98 21.45 -4.26
C ILE A 164 -6.43 20.02 -4.05
N ILE A 165 -6.12 19.46 -2.88
CA ILE A 165 -6.66 18.18 -2.43
C ILE A 165 -7.88 18.41 -1.55
N SER A 166 -8.95 17.66 -1.78
CA SER A 166 -10.22 17.76 -1.05
C SER A 166 -10.82 16.39 -0.73
N LEU A 167 -11.71 16.37 0.26
CA LEU A 167 -12.48 15.17 0.62
C LEU A 167 -13.67 14.99 -0.33
N THR A 168 -13.85 13.78 -0.88
CA THR A 168 -15.01 13.41 -1.70
C THR A 168 -16.16 12.87 -0.86
N GLU A 169 -15.85 12.09 0.18
CA GLU A 169 -16.83 11.48 1.08
C GLU A 169 -16.34 11.41 2.54
N LYS A 170 -17.29 11.36 3.48
CA LYS A 170 -17.00 11.17 4.92
C LYS A 170 -16.79 9.69 5.24
N GLY A 171 -15.71 9.11 4.74
CA GLY A 171 -15.29 7.74 5.08
C GLY A 171 -14.89 7.58 6.54
N LYS A 172 -15.03 6.36 7.09
CA LYS A 172 -14.48 5.98 8.40
C LYS A 172 -13.03 5.50 8.23
N SER A 173 -12.12 6.00 9.04
CA SER A 173 -10.73 5.52 9.05
C SER A 173 -10.61 4.19 9.81
N LYS A 174 -9.63 3.37 9.41
CA LYS A 174 -9.20 2.18 10.16
C LYS A 174 -7.73 2.35 10.46
N MET A 175 -7.42 3.04 11.55
CA MET A 175 -6.04 3.28 11.95
C MET A 175 -5.62 2.33 13.05
N GLU A 176 -5.02 1.22 12.65
CA GLU A 176 -3.91 0.66 13.41
C GLU A 176 -3.02 -0.12 12.45
N ILE A 177 -1.80 0.35 12.30
CA ILE A 177 -0.75 -0.29 11.53
C ILE A 177 0.26 -0.79 12.54
N ASN A 178 0.39 -2.11 12.64
CA ASN A 178 1.53 -2.75 13.27
C ASN A 178 2.32 -3.48 12.18
N VAL A 179 2.88 -2.71 11.25
CA VAL A 179 3.74 -3.22 10.17
C VAL A 179 5.12 -2.63 10.30
N ASP A 180 6.11 -3.46 10.04
CA ASP A 180 7.50 -3.02 9.93
C ASP A 180 7.72 -2.35 8.56
N ARG A 181 8.45 -1.24 8.56
CA ARG A 181 8.81 -0.49 7.35
C ARG A 181 9.75 -1.26 6.44
N ASP A 182 10.53 -2.21 6.97
CA ASP A 182 11.58 -2.92 6.23
C ASP A 182 11.21 -4.38 5.90
N ASP A 183 10.10 -4.88 6.42
CA ASP A 183 9.63 -6.25 6.17
C ASP A 183 8.90 -6.38 4.83
N LYS A 184 9.63 -6.86 3.81
CA LYS A 184 9.10 -7.12 2.45
C LYS A 184 7.96 -8.13 2.44
N LYS A 185 8.02 -9.16 3.30
CA LYS A 185 7.04 -10.25 3.35
C LYS A 185 5.73 -9.75 3.95
N SER A 186 5.80 -8.99 5.04
CA SER A 186 4.63 -8.37 5.65
C SER A 186 4.01 -7.31 4.73
N PHE A 187 4.83 -6.49 4.06
CA PHE A 187 4.35 -5.56 3.04
C PHE A 187 3.58 -6.30 1.93
N PHE A 188 4.19 -7.32 1.34
CA PHE A 188 3.54 -8.11 0.29
C PHE A 188 2.20 -8.69 0.77
N LYS A 189 2.19 -9.40 1.91
CA LYS A 189 0.99 -10.04 2.48
C LYS A 189 -0.11 -9.07 2.89
N SER A 190 0.21 -7.79 3.13
CA SER A 190 -0.79 -6.79 3.50
C SER A 190 -1.88 -6.60 2.44
N PHE A 191 -1.57 -6.96 1.18
CA PHE A 191 -2.47 -6.87 0.02
C PHE A 191 -3.10 -8.21 -0.39
N ASP A 192 -2.91 -9.26 0.40
CA ASP A 192 -3.65 -10.51 0.18
C ASP A 192 -5.14 -10.21 0.42
N GLU A 193 -6.00 -10.56 -0.54
CA GLU A 193 -7.43 -10.48 -0.33
C GLU A 193 -7.76 -11.27 0.94
N LYS A 194 -8.31 -10.59 1.95
CA LYS A 194 -8.83 -11.27 3.11
C LYS A 194 -9.99 -12.12 2.61
N THR A 195 -9.71 -13.39 2.37
CA THR A 195 -10.75 -14.42 2.46
C THR A 195 -11.36 -14.21 3.84
N ASP A 196 -12.65 -13.86 3.89
CA ASP A 196 -13.39 -13.73 5.14
C ASP A 196 -13.34 -15.08 5.87
N SER A 197 -12.26 -15.31 6.61
CA SER A 197 -11.98 -16.53 7.36
C SER A 197 -10.81 -16.27 8.33
N SER A 198 -10.95 -15.28 9.21
CA SER A 198 -10.69 -15.46 10.64
C SER A 198 -10.73 -14.12 11.39
N ALA A 199 -11.54 -14.15 12.45
CA ALA A 199 -11.55 -13.31 13.64
C ALA A 199 -10.45 -12.23 13.73
N SER A 200 -10.93 -10.98 13.82
CA SER A 200 -10.21 -9.91 14.50
C SER A 200 -9.66 -10.38 15.86
N PRO A 201 -8.43 -10.01 16.27
CA PRO A 201 -7.99 -10.13 17.65
C PRO A 201 -8.65 -9.02 18.49
N TYR A 202 -9.98 -9.01 18.56
CA TYR A 202 -10.69 -8.29 19.62
C TYR A 202 -10.69 -9.18 20.86
N THR A 203 -9.64 -9.05 21.68
CA THR A 203 -9.79 -9.27 23.12
C THR A 203 -10.73 -8.19 23.65
N ASN A 204 -12.03 -8.47 23.65
CA ASN A 204 -12.96 -7.80 24.53
C ASN A 204 -12.50 -8.08 25.98
N PRO A 205 -12.15 -7.07 26.80
CA PRO A 205 -12.17 -7.28 28.23
C PRO A 205 -13.65 -7.48 28.60
N ARG A 206 -14.04 -8.72 28.89
CA ARG A 206 -15.36 -9.02 29.44
C ARG A 206 -15.59 -8.10 30.63
N GLN A 207 -16.60 -7.24 30.56
CA GLN A 207 -17.13 -6.53 31.72
C GLN A 207 -17.43 -7.57 32.80
N ILE A 208 -16.65 -7.55 33.87
CA ILE A 208 -16.94 -8.33 35.07
C ILE A 208 -18.11 -7.63 35.75
N ILE A 209 -19.32 -8.17 35.56
CA ILE A 209 -20.48 -7.78 36.36
C ILE A 209 -20.31 -8.45 37.73
N PHE A 210 -19.94 -7.68 38.74
CA PHE A 210 -20.05 -8.12 40.13
C PHE A 210 -21.53 -8.20 40.48
N TYR A 211 -22.09 -9.42 40.55
CA TYR A 211 -23.37 -9.61 41.23
C TYR A 211 -23.15 -9.38 42.72
N GLY A 212 -23.54 -8.19 43.19
CA GLY A 212 -23.74 -7.93 44.61
C GLY A 212 -24.86 -8.83 45.13
N VAL A 213 -24.56 -9.59 46.18
CA VAL A 213 -25.53 -10.39 46.94
C VAL A 213 -26.36 -9.44 47.81
N PRO A 214 -27.69 -9.43 47.73
CA PRO A 214 -28.53 -8.82 48.76
C PRO A 214 -29.36 -9.93 49.43
N GLY A 215 -28.75 -10.57 50.43
CA GLY A 215 -29.45 -11.42 51.39
C GLY A 215 -29.62 -10.65 52.70
N CYS A 216 -30.66 -9.82 52.81
CA CYS A 216 -31.12 -9.24 54.07
C CYS A 216 -32.64 -9.48 54.23
N GLY A 217 -32.96 -10.47 55.07
CA GLY A 217 -34.01 -10.45 56.08
C GLY A 217 -35.47 -10.26 55.67
N LYS A 218 -36.29 -11.30 55.84
CA LYS A 218 -37.19 -11.45 57.00
C LYS A 218 -37.79 -12.85 57.04
#